data_AF-A0A8H7T3A9-F1
#
_entry.id   AF-A0A8H7T3A9-F1
#
_cell.length_a   1.000
_cell.length_b   1.000
_cell.length_c   1.000
_cell.angle_alpha   90.00
_cell.angle_beta   90.00
_cell.angle_gamma   90.00
#
_symmetry.space_group_name_H-M   'P 1'
#
loop_
_entity.id
_entity.type
_entity.pdbx_description
1 polymer ?
#
loop_
_entity_poly.entity_id
_entity_poly.type
_entity_poly.pdbx_seq_one_letter_code
_entity_poly.pdbx_strand_id
1 'polypeptide(L)'
;MARNSEKAQSMLFRFRESQAADLGILDAGRTRRPKMITEVTSIPSCEKWRGQVLKEISRKVSKIQDPSLSDFMIRDLNDEINKLMREKHMWEVQ
;
A
#
# COMPACT_ATOMS: atom_id res chain seq x y z
N MET A 1 1.97 29.89 -4.50
CA MET A 1 2.08 28.51 -5.03
C MET A 1 1.26 27.58 -4.15
N ALA A 2 0.31 26.83 -4.71
CA ALA A 2 -0.50 25.87 -3.95
C ALA A 2 0.33 24.71 -3.38
N ARG A 3 -0.08 24.15 -2.24
CA ARG A 3 0.58 23.01 -1.57
C ARG A 3 0.50 21.76 -2.45
N ASN A 4 1.45 20.84 -2.27
CA ASN A 4 1.51 19.63 -3.10
C ASN A 4 0.24 18.77 -2.99
N SER A 5 -0.38 18.75 -1.81
CA SER A 5 -1.68 18.10 -1.56
C SER A 5 -2.82 18.71 -2.38
N GLU A 6 -2.83 20.03 -2.58
CA GLU A 6 -3.87 20.74 -3.34
C GLU A 6 -3.69 20.51 -4.84
N LYS A 7 -2.45 20.53 -5.34
CA LYS A 7 -2.13 20.19 -6.74
C LYS A 7 -2.56 18.76 -7.09
N ALA A 8 -2.33 17.84 -6.17
CA ALA A 8 -2.73 16.44 -6.29
C ALA A 8 -4.24 16.21 -6.26
N GLN A 9 -5.05 17.20 -5.88
CA GLN A 9 -6.52 17.10 -5.90
C GLN A 9 -7.16 17.88 -7.06
N SER A 10 -6.37 18.57 -7.88
CA SER A 10 -6.87 19.36 -9.01
C SER A 10 -7.60 18.50 -10.06
N MET A 11 -8.55 19.12 -10.77
CA MET A 11 -9.33 18.45 -11.83
C MET A 11 -8.45 17.87 -12.93
N LEU A 12 -7.40 18.59 -13.35
CA LEU A 12 -6.45 18.11 -14.35
C LEU A 12 -5.69 16.87 -13.87
N PHE A 13 -5.32 16.83 -12.59
CA PHE A 13 -4.63 15.69 -12.01
C PHE A 13 -5.54 14.45 -11.98
N ARG A 14 -6.78 14.59 -11.51
CA ARG A 14 -7.77 13.49 -11.50
C ARG A 14 -8.10 12.99 -12.93
N PHE A 15 -8.18 13.89 -13.90
CA PHE A 15 -8.40 13.53 -15.31
C PHE A 15 -7.25 12.72 -15.92
N ARG A 16 -6.00 13.05 -15.55
CA ARG A 16 -4.83 12.25 -15.96
C ARG A 16 -4.81 10.88 -15.29
N GLU A 17 -5.22 10.81 -14.03
CA GLU A 17 -5.36 9.52 -13.33
C GLU A 17 -6.44 8.64 -13.96
N SER A 18 -7.59 9.20 -14.36
CA SER A 18 -8.64 8.41 -15.04
C SER A 18 -8.14 7.86 -16.38
N GLN A 19 -7.45 8.67 -17.20
CA GLN A 19 -6.83 8.15 -18.44
C GLN A 19 -5.81 7.04 -18.17
N ALA A 20 -4.97 7.19 -17.15
CA ALA A 20 -4.00 6.16 -16.78
C ALA A 20 -4.68 4.86 -16.32
N ALA A 21 -5.78 4.97 -15.57
CA ALA A 21 -6.60 3.83 -15.17
C ALA A 21 -7.25 3.13 -16.38
N ASP A 22 -7.76 3.89 -17.36
CA ASP A 22 -8.32 3.36 -18.62
C ASP A 22 -7.26 2.62 -19.45
N LEU A 23 -6.00 3.05 -19.36
CA LEU A 23 -4.83 2.38 -19.93
C LEU A 23 -4.35 1.15 -19.13
N GLY A 24 -5.05 0.78 -18.04
CA GLY A 24 -4.70 -0.35 -17.18
C GLY A 24 -3.51 -0.08 -16.24
N ILE A 25 -3.07 1.18 -16.12
CA ILE A 25 -1.98 1.57 -15.23
C ILE A 25 -2.54 1.78 -13.82
N LEU A 26 -2.48 0.72 -13.01
CA LEU A 26 -2.76 0.79 -11.57
C LEU A 26 -1.66 1.58 -10.84
N ASP A 27 -2.01 2.74 -10.26
CA ASP A 27 -1.19 3.44 -9.26
C ASP A 27 -1.43 2.85 -7.86
N ALA A 28 -0.82 1.68 -7.62
CA ALA A 28 -0.85 0.99 -6.32
C ALA A 28 -0.33 1.85 -5.15
N GLY A 29 0.37 2.97 -5.41
CA GLY A 29 0.82 3.88 -4.36
C GLY A 29 -0.29 4.72 -3.72
N ARG A 30 -1.42 4.92 -4.43
CA ARG A 30 -2.53 5.78 -4.00
C ARG A 30 -3.87 5.08 -3.94
N THR A 31 -4.04 4.02 -4.73
CA THR A 31 -5.25 3.19 -4.68
C THR A 31 -5.26 2.36 -3.40
N ARG A 32 -6.39 2.33 -2.70
CA ARG A 32 -6.58 1.46 -1.54
C ARG A 32 -6.55 0.01 -1.99
N ARG A 33 -5.80 -0.84 -1.27
CA ARG A 33 -5.78 -2.28 -1.51
C ARG A 33 -7.21 -2.86 -1.46
N PRO A 34 -7.56 -3.81 -2.36
CA PRO A 34 -8.83 -4.50 -2.34
C PRO A 34 -9.06 -5.19 -1.00
N LYS A 35 -10.32 -5.24 -0.54
CA LYS A 35 -10.66 -5.94 0.71
C LYS A 35 -10.65 -7.46 0.54
N MET A 36 -11.09 -7.95 -0.61
CA MET A 36 -11.11 -9.36 -0.95
C MET A 36 -10.01 -9.61 -1.98
N ILE A 37 -8.90 -10.20 -1.51
CA ILE A 37 -7.69 -10.47 -2.31
C ILE A 37 -8.03 -11.37 -3.52
N THR A 38 -8.85 -12.40 -3.28
CA THR A 38 -9.27 -13.41 -4.26
C THR A 38 -10.08 -12.87 -5.44
N GLU A 39 -10.59 -11.62 -5.38
CA GLU A 39 -11.28 -10.99 -6.51
C GLU A 39 -10.30 -10.55 -7.61
N VAL A 40 -9.01 -10.38 -7.31
CA VAL A 40 -8.01 -9.92 -8.27
C VAL A 40 -7.40 -11.11 -9.01
N THR A 41 -7.86 -11.38 -10.23
CA THR A 41 -7.40 -12.57 -10.98
C THR A 41 -6.17 -12.33 -11.85
N SER A 42 -5.77 -11.07 -12.03
CA SER A 42 -4.63 -10.71 -12.87
C SER A 42 -3.30 -10.79 -12.10
N ILE A 43 -2.41 -11.71 -12.52
CA ILE A 43 -1.08 -11.91 -11.91
C ILE A 43 -0.29 -10.59 -11.80
N PRO A 44 -0.17 -9.76 -12.87
CA PRO A 44 0.52 -8.47 -12.76
C PRO A 44 -0.07 -7.52 -11.70
N SER A 45 -1.38 -7.57 -11.49
CA SER A 45 -2.04 -6.78 -10.45
C SER A 45 -1.74 -7.34 -9.05
N CYS A 46 -1.77 -8.66 -8.88
CA CYS A 46 -1.38 -9.32 -7.63
C CYS A 46 0.05 -8.99 -7.23
N GLU A 47 1.00 -9.05 -8.17
CA GLU A 47 2.40 -8.69 -7.92
C GLU A 47 2.57 -7.22 -7.48
N LYS A 48 1.83 -6.30 -8.12
CA LYS A 48 1.81 -4.88 -7.71
C LYS A 48 1.32 -4.71 -6.29
N TRP A 49 0.20 -5.34 -5.92
CA TRP A 49 -0.36 -5.26 -4.58
C TRP A 49 0.55 -5.91 -3.53
N ARG A 50 1.10 -7.09 -3.82
CA ARG A 50 2.12 -7.74 -2.99
C ARG A 50 3.33 -6.83 -2.77
N GLY A 51 3.80 -6.16 -3.83
CA GLY A 51 4.90 -5.20 -3.75
C GLY A 51 4.59 -4.02 -2.82
N GLN A 52 3.36 -3.54 -2.77
CA GLN A 52 2.93 -2.53 -1.81
C GLN A 52 2.98 -3.07 -0.37
N VAL A 53 2.47 -4.29 -0.12
CA VAL A 53 2.51 -4.92 1.20
C VAL A 53 3.95 -5.05 1.70
N LEU A 54 4.87 -5.51 0.85
CA LEU A 54 6.29 -5.64 1.18
C LEU A 54 6.95 -4.30 1.53
N LYS A 55 6.62 -3.22 0.81
CA LYS A 55 7.10 -1.88 1.13
C LYS A 55 6.60 -1.41 2.51
N GLU A 56 5.34 -1.69 2.84
CA GLU A 56 4.77 -1.36 4.15
C GLU A 56 5.43 -2.16 5.28
N ILE A 57 5.65 -3.47 5.08
CA ILE A 57 6.40 -4.33 6.01
C ILE A 57 7.80 -3.77 6.24
N SER A 58 8.56 -3.50 5.18
CA SER A 58 9.93 -2.97 5.26
C SER A 58 9.98 -1.67 6.07
N ARG A 59 9.07 -0.72 5.83
CA ARG A 59 8.99 0.53 6.61
C ARG A 59 8.73 0.29 8.09
N LYS A 60 7.81 -0.62 8.43
CA LYS A 60 7.48 -0.93 9.83
C LYS A 60 8.61 -1.70 10.53
N VAL A 61 9.27 -2.62 9.83
CA VAL A 61 10.46 -3.33 10.33
C VAL A 61 11.63 -2.37 10.58
N SER A 62 11.80 -1.34 9.75
CA SER A 62 12.76 -0.28 10.05
C SER A 62 12.33 0.55 11.26
N LYS A 63 11.04 0.91 11.35
CA LYS A 63 10.50 1.73 12.45
C LYS A 63 10.59 1.03 13.81
N ILE A 64 10.35 -0.28 13.90
CA ILE A 64 10.35 -0.99 15.19
C ILE A 64 11.72 -0.99 15.88
N GLN A 65 12.80 -0.73 15.14
CA GLN A 65 14.17 -0.62 15.67
C GLN A 65 14.47 0.76 16.25
N ASP A 66 13.52 1.70 16.21
CA ASP A 66 13.70 3.04 16.77
C ASP A 66 13.69 2.99 18.31
N PRO A 67 14.80 3.37 18.98
CA PRO A 67 14.92 3.29 20.43
C PRO A 67 14.02 4.29 21.18
N SER A 68 13.41 5.26 20.47
CA SER A 68 12.48 6.22 21.07
C SER A 68 11.06 5.66 21.28
N LEU A 69 10.78 4.47 20.77
CA LEU A 69 9.47 3.83 20.90
C LEU A 69 9.24 3.31 22.31
N SER A 70 8.04 3.50 22.83
CA SER A 70 7.59 2.82 24.05
C SER A 70 7.24 1.36 23.79
N ASP A 71 7.26 0.53 24.83
CA ASP A 71 6.87 -0.88 24.75
C ASP A 71 5.49 -1.09 24.12
N PHE A 72 4.54 -0.19 24.41
CA PHE A 72 3.20 -0.24 23.82
C PHE A 72 3.23 -0.01 22.30
N MET A 73 4.00 0.99 21.84
CA MET A 73 4.15 1.27 20.42
C MET A 73 4.85 0.11 19.67
N ILE A 74 5.81 -0.55 20.33
CA ILE A 74 6.49 -1.73 19.77
C ILE A 74 5.50 -2.90 19.59
N ARG A 75 4.62 -3.14 20.58
CA ARG A 75 3.57 -4.16 20.48
C ARG A 75 2.60 -3.89 19.34
N ASP A 76 2.09 -2.66 19.24
CA ASP A 76 1.21 -2.25 18.15
C ASP A 76 1.89 -2.43 16.78
N LEU A 77 3.15 -2.00 16.64
CA LEU A 77 3.92 -2.20 15.41
C LEU A 77 4.09 -3.67 15.07
N ASN A 78 4.33 -4.53 16.05
CA ASN A 78 4.45 -5.96 15.84
C ASN A 78 3.13 -6.57 15.35
N ASP A 79 1.99 -6.17 15.94
CA ASP A 79 0.67 -6.63 15.49
C ASP A 79 0.35 -6.18 14.06
N GLU A 80 0.71 -4.93 13.72
CA GLU A 80 0.59 -4.41 12.36
C GLU A 80 1.49 -5.18 11.36
N ILE A 81 2.74 -5.47 11.73
CA ILE A 81 3.66 -6.27 10.90
C ILE A 81 3.08 -7.67 10.70
N ASN A 82 2.62 -8.33 11.76
CA ASN A 82 2.01 -9.66 11.67
C ASN A 82 0.78 -9.68 10.76
N LYS A 83 -0.06 -8.64 10.82
CA LYS A 83 -1.20 -8.48 9.92
C LYS A 83 -0.77 -8.37 8.46
N LEU A 84 0.24 -7.56 8.17
CA LEU A 84 0.77 -7.41 6.81
C LEU A 84 1.45 -8.69 6.31
N MET A 85 2.13 -9.44 7.18
CA MET A 85 2.74 -10.73 6.82
C MET A 85 1.68 -11.77 6.44
N ARG A 86 0.56 -11.84 7.16
CA ARG A 86 -0.58 -12.69 6.78
C ARG A 86 -1.17 -12.27 5.44
N GLU A 87 -1.30 -10.98 5.21
CA GLU A 87 -1.82 -10.47 3.93
C GLU A 87 -0.86 -10.78 2.77
N LYS A 88 0.45 -10.58 2.96
CA LYS A 88 1.49 -10.96 2.00
C LYS A 88 1.41 -12.43 1.65
N HIS A 89 1.21 -13.31 2.65
CA HIS A 89 1.02 -14.72 2.40
C HIS A 89 -0.21 -15.02 1.54
N MET A 90 -1.34 -14.34 1.77
CA MET A 90 -2.53 -14.50 0.92
C MET A 90 -2.28 -14.08 -0.54
N TRP A 91 -1.57 -12.97 -0.76
CA TRP A 91 -1.16 -12.56 -2.10
C TRP A 91 -0.17 -13.53 -2.77
N GLU A 92 0.52 -14.38 -2.01
CA GLU A 92 1.46 -15.39 -2.53
C GLU A 92 0.82 -16.75 -2.78
N VAL A 93 -0.31 -17.05 -2.13
CA VAL A 93 -1.01 -18.34 -2.23
C VAL A 93 -2.15 -18.31 -3.24
N GLN A 94 -2.77 -17.15 -3.44
CA GLN A 94 -3.90 -16.96 -4.34
C GLN A 94 -3.65 -17.52 -5.75
#